data_AF-A0A6I2XX38-F1
#
_entry.id   AF-A0A6I2XX38-F1
#
_cell.length_a   1.000
_cell.length_b   1.000
_cell.length_c   1.000
_cell.angle_alpha   90.00
_cell.angle_beta   90.00
_cell.angle_gamma   90.00
#
_symmetry.space_group_name_H-M   'P 1'
#
loop_
_entity.id
_entity.type
_entity.pdbx_description
1 polymer ?
#
loop_
_entity_poly.entity_id
_entity_poly.type
_entity_poly.pdbx_seq_one_letter_code
_entity_poly.pdbx_strand_id
1 'polypeptide(L)'
;MPVAGGAATRLTTTINDRESRGWSPDGTRIVTQTVTNGVGQLAVLNADGTGLQQITDFPLDTPVFTPGGIFPAMAGAVTPAWSPDGDWIAFASNHEGNYDIYLIGPDGSELKRLTQSAEPELSVSWGPLRSAG
;
A
#
# COMPACT_ATOMS: atom_id res chain seq x y z
N MET A 1 -34.61 -4.58 -20.58
CA MET A 1 -34.29 -3.53 -21.58
C MET A 1 -32.90 -2.99 -21.23
N PRO A 2 -31.94 -2.95 -22.17
CA PRO A 2 -30.52 -2.70 -21.89
C PRO A 2 -30.17 -1.21 -22.01
N VAL A 3 -29.14 -0.76 -21.29
CA VAL A 3 -28.28 0.34 -21.74
C VAL A 3 -26.84 -0.14 -21.64
N ALA A 4 -26.20 -0.20 -22.81
CA ALA A 4 -24.81 -0.54 -22.98
C ALA A 4 -23.91 0.51 -22.30
N GLY A 5 -22.99 0.05 -21.45
CA GLY A 5 -21.81 0.81 -21.03
C GLY A 5 -20.60 0.26 -21.76
N GLY A 6 -20.38 0.69 -23.00
CA GLY A 6 -19.18 0.40 -23.76
C GLY A 6 -18.05 1.38 -23.46
N ALA A 7 -16.82 0.86 -23.49
CA ALA A 7 -15.51 1.51 -23.51
C ALA A 7 -15.13 2.46 -22.36
N ALA A 8 -14.50 1.90 -21.31
CA ALA A 8 -13.57 2.68 -20.49
C ALA A 8 -12.25 2.86 -21.27
N THR A 9 -12.01 4.07 -21.80
CA THR A 9 -10.78 4.39 -22.54
C THR A 9 -9.94 5.38 -21.74
N ARG A 10 -8.69 4.97 -21.50
CA ARG A 10 -7.51 5.72 -21.02
C ARG A 10 -7.52 6.16 -19.56
N LEU A 11 -6.83 5.39 -18.72
CA LEU A 11 -6.75 5.62 -17.28
C LEU A 11 -5.66 6.61 -16.83
N THR A 12 -4.76 7.06 -17.72
CA THR A 12 -4.16 8.42 -17.83
C THR A 12 -2.94 8.40 -18.75
N THR A 13 -2.61 9.56 -19.34
CA THR A 13 -1.26 9.84 -19.82
C THR A 13 -0.79 11.09 -19.15
N THR A 14 0.34 11.00 -18.48
CA THR A 14 1.46 11.94 -18.40
C THR A 14 2.25 11.43 -17.21
N ILE A 15 3.48 11.04 -17.48
CA ILE A 15 4.43 10.50 -16.52
C ILE A 15 4.67 11.59 -15.46
N ASN A 16 4.19 11.36 -14.23
CA ASN A 16 4.57 12.12 -13.04
C ASN A 16 4.59 11.13 -11.87
N ASP A 17 5.73 11.04 -11.22
CA ASP A 17 6.22 9.92 -10.40
C ASP A 17 5.53 9.77 -9.01
N ARG A 18 4.27 10.24 -8.89
CA ARG A 18 3.53 10.37 -7.62
C ARG A 18 2.27 9.50 -7.55
N GLU A 19 1.69 9.11 -8.69
CA GLU A 19 0.39 8.42 -8.78
C GLU A 19 0.51 6.89 -8.97
N SER A 20 1.71 6.35 -9.17
CA SER A 20 1.97 4.91 -9.40
C SER A 20 1.88 4.02 -8.16
N ARG A 21 1.46 4.56 -7.00
CA ARG A 21 1.60 3.90 -5.68
C ARG A 21 0.96 2.51 -5.60
N GLY A 22 -0.02 2.22 -6.46
CA GLY A 22 -0.65 0.91 -6.55
C GLY A 22 -0.04 -0.05 -7.58
N TRP A 23 0.64 0.39 -8.63
CA TRP A 23 0.97 -0.51 -9.75
C TRP A 23 2.25 -1.31 -9.52
N SER A 24 2.23 -2.59 -9.91
CA SER A 24 3.46 -3.37 -10.01
C SER A 24 4.34 -2.83 -11.15
N PRO A 25 5.67 -2.98 -11.08
CA PRO A 25 6.59 -2.41 -12.08
C PRO A 25 6.36 -2.93 -13.51
N ASP A 26 5.91 -4.18 -13.63
CA ASP A 26 5.54 -4.81 -14.90
C ASP A 26 4.14 -4.43 -15.40
N GLY A 27 3.38 -3.65 -14.61
CA GLY A 27 2.03 -3.21 -14.92
C GLY A 27 0.97 -4.31 -14.90
N THR A 28 1.28 -5.52 -14.39
CA THR A 28 0.35 -6.65 -14.41
C THR A 28 -0.57 -6.70 -13.19
N ARG A 29 -0.20 -6.04 -12.10
CA ARG A 29 -0.91 -6.08 -10.82
C ARG A 29 -1.04 -4.69 -10.21
N ILE A 30 -2.00 -4.58 -9.30
CA ILE A 30 -2.28 -3.40 -8.50
C ILE A 30 -2.31 -3.84 -7.03
N VAL A 31 -1.64 -3.12 -6.13
CA VAL A 31 -1.87 -3.16 -4.69
C VAL A 31 -2.89 -2.10 -4.33
N THR A 32 -3.89 -2.48 -3.55
CA THR A 32 -4.96 -1.62 -3.08
C THR A 32 -5.12 -1.76 -1.57
N GLN A 33 -5.63 -0.70 -0.95
CA GLN A 33 -6.04 -0.73 0.44
C GLN A 33 -7.51 -1.18 0.51
N THR A 34 -7.79 -2.14 1.38
CA THR A 34 -9.16 -2.50 1.78
C THR A 34 -9.37 -2.06 3.22
N VAL A 35 -10.63 -1.83 3.61
CA VAL A 35 -10.96 -1.48 5.00
C VAL A 35 -11.93 -2.53 5.53
N THR A 36 -11.51 -3.23 6.57
CA THR A 36 -12.32 -4.25 7.24
C THR A 36 -12.56 -3.78 8.67
N ASN A 37 -13.82 -3.49 9.01
CA ASN A 37 -14.23 -2.99 10.34
C ASN A 37 -13.43 -1.78 10.84
N GLY A 38 -13.04 -0.87 9.93
CA GLY A 38 -12.28 0.34 10.27
C GLY A 38 -10.77 0.17 10.31
N VAL A 39 -10.25 -1.05 10.11
CA VAL A 39 -8.82 -1.33 10.00
C VAL A 39 -8.43 -1.50 8.52
N GLY A 40 -7.41 -0.75 8.09
CA GLY A 40 -6.81 -0.84 6.78
C GLY A 40 -6.06 -2.16 6.61
N GLN A 41 -6.32 -2.85 5.51
CA GLN A 41 -5.64 -4.04 5.04
C GLN A 41 -5.13 -3.79 3.61
N LEU A 42 -4.23 -4.63 3.13
CA LEU A 42 -3.77 -4.61 1.75
C LEU A 42 -4.24 -5.84 1.00
N ALA A 43 -4.55 -5.63 -0.27
CA ALA A 43 -4.81 -6.68 -1.23
C ALA A 43 -4.08 -6.38 -2.55
N VAL A 44 -3.73 -7.43 -3.28
CA VAL A 44 -3.20 -7.36 -4.64
C VAL A 44 -4.24 -7.91 -5.59
N LEU A 45 -4.41 -7.28 -6.74
CA LEU A 45 -5.28 -7.73 -7.81
C LEU A 45 -4.58 -7.62 -9.16
N ASN A 46 -5.08 -8.34 -10.16
CA ASN A 46 -4.65 -8.19 -11.53
C ASN A 46 -5.05 -6.80 -12.07
N ALA A 47 -4.27 -6.29 -13.03
CA ALA A 47 -4.52 -5.01 -13.69
C ALA A 47 -5.90 -4.91 -14.38
N ASP A 48 -6.50 -6.06 -14.70
CA ASP A 48 -7.85 -6.15 -15.28
C ASP A 48 -8.99 -6.09 -14.25
N GLY A 49 -8.67 -5.95 -12.96
CA GLY A 49 -9.64 -5.90 -11.87
C GLY A 49 -9.92 -7.25 -11.20
N THR A 50 -9.38 -8.36 -11.73
CA THR A 50 -9.66 -9.71 -11.24
C THR A 50 -8.64 -10.21 -10.22
N GLY A 51 -8.88 -11.38 -9.63
CA GLY A 51 -7.87 -12.07 -8.81
C GLY A 51 -7.48 -11.34 -7.53
N LEU A 52 -8.42 -10.61 -6.91
CA LEU A 52 -8.19 -9.94 -5.62
C LEU A 52 -7.75 -10.96 -4.56
N GLN A 53 -6.52 -10.80 -4.08
CA GLN A 53 -5.92 -11.58 -3.03
C GLN A 53 -5.58 -10.64 -1.87
N GLN A 54 -6.16 -10.89 -0.71
CA GLN A 54 -5.75 -10.19 0.51
C GLN A 54 -4.35 -10.67 0.92
N ILE A 55 -3.44 -9.74 1.16
CA ILE A 55 -2.04 -10.04 1.49
C ILE A 55 -1.69 -9.69 2.94
N THR A 56 -2.53 -8.94 3.65
CA THR A 56 -2.38 -8.70 5.10
C THR A 56 -3.62 -9.14 5.88
N ASP A 57 -3.42 -9.54 7.13
CA ASP A 57 -4.50 -9.89 8.05
C ASP A 57 -4.20 -9.32 9.45
N PHE A 58 -4.25 -7.99 9.58
CA PHE A 58 -4.00 -7.33 10.85
C PHE A 58 -5.18 -7.46 11.82
N PRO A 59 -4.91 -7.52 13.14
CA PRO A 59 -5.96 -7.61 14.15
C PRO A 59 -7.00 -6.49 14.02
N LEU A 60 -8.28 -6.83 14.13
CA LEU A 60 -9.37 -5.85 14.00
C LEU A 60 -9.44 -4.88 15.19
N ASP A 61 -8.77 -5.20 16.29
CA ASP A 61 -8.58 -4.35 17.47
C ASP A 61 -7.29 -3.50 17.38
N THR A 62 -6.66 -3.42 16.20
CA THR A 62 -5.52 -2.53 15.95
C THR A 62 -5.85 -1.12 16.46
N PRO A 63 -5.02 -0.54 17.35
CA PRO A 63 -5.32 0.74 17.96
C PRO A 63 -5.48 1.82 16.90
N VAL A 64 -6.50 2.66 17.06
CA VAL A 64 -6.67 3.84 16.21
C VAL A 64 -5.61 4.87 16.58
N PHE A 65 -4.81 5.28 15.59
CA PHE A 65 -3.87 6.36 15.77
C PHE A 65 -4.50 7.68 15.31
N THR A 66 -4.50 8.67 16.20
CA THR A 66 -5.03 10.01 15.94
C THR A 66 -3.99 11.06 16.36
N PRO A 67 -2.96 11.31 15.56
CA PRO A 67 -1.93 12.28 15.91
C PRO A 67 -2.53 13.69 15.94
N GLY A 68 -2.54 14.31 17.12
CA GLY A 68 -2.93 15.71 17.33
C GLY A 68 -4.39 16.06 17.00
N GLY A 69 -5.27 15.09 16.74
CA GLY A 69 -6.70 15.33 16.48
C GLY A 69 -7.04 16.00 15.14
N ILE A 70 -6.06 16.22 14.26
CA ILE A 70 -6.21 16.96 12.99
C ILE A 70 -6.16 16.07 11.75
N PHE A 71 -5.76 14.80 11.89
CA PHE A 71 -5.80 13.79 10.83
C PHE A 71 -6.96 12.81 11.09
N PRO A 72 -7.57 12.22 10.04
CA PRO A 72 -8.55 11.17 10.23
C PRO A 72 -7.92 10.03 11.05
N ALA A 73 -8.73 9.40 11.90
CA ALA A 73 -8.38 8.18 12.61
C ALA A 73 -7.94 7.10 11.60
N MET A 74 -6.72 6.58 11.74
CA MET A 74 -6.19 5.52 10.87
C MET A 74 -5.68 4.34 11.71
N ALA A 75 -6.04 3.13 11.30
CA ALA A 75 -5.56 1.87 11.89
C ALA A 75 -5.21 0.90 10.76
N GLY A 76 -4.19 0.07 10.97
CA GLY A 76 -3.79 -0.98 10.04
C GLY A 76 -2.80 -0.49 8.96
N ALA A 77 -2.79 -1.17 7.82
CA ALA A 77 -1.87 -0.84 6.72
C ALA A 77 -2.35 0.34 5.88
N VAL A 78 -1.40 1.24 5.58
CA VAL A 78 -1.60 2.43 4.77
C VAL A 78 -0.44 2.63 3.79
N THR A 79 -0.70 3.41 2.73
CA THR A 79 0.29 3.89 1.76
C THR A 79 1.22 2.81 1.20
N PRO A 80 0.70 1.75 0.57
CA PRO A 80 1.54 0.72 -0.04
C PRO A 80 2.33 1.28 -1.24
N ALA A 81 3.49 0.68 -1.52
CA ALA A 81 4.30 0.93 -2.70
C ALA A 81 5.09 -0.32 -3.10
N TRP A 82 5.09 -0.67 -4.38
CA TRP A 82 5.92 -1.75 -4.92
C TRP A 82 7.39 -1.36 -4.95
N SER A 83 8.27 -2.34 -4.71
CA SER A 83 9.69 -2.22 -5.02
C SER A 83 9.90 -2.21 -6.55
N PRO A 84 10.97 -1.57 -7.06
CA PRO A 84 11.24 -1.51 -8.50
C PRO A 84 11.47 -2.88 -9.17
N ASP A 85 11.94 -3.87 -8.42
CA ASP A 85 12.10 -5.26 -8.87
C ASP A 85 10.79 -6.07 -8.83
N GLY A 86 9.76 -5.57 -8.14
CA GLY A 86 8.45 -6.23 -8.03
C GLY A 86 8.39 -7.34 -6.97
N ASP A 87 9.47 -7.55 -6.22
CA ASP A 87 9.57 -8.63 -5.22
C ASP A 87 8.91 -8.24 -3.89
N TRP A 88 8.73 -6.95 -3.62
CA TRP A 88 8.26 -6.44 -2.34
C TRP A 88 7.20 -5.36 -2.48
N ILE A 89 6.36 -5.27 -1.44
CA ILE A 89 5.46 -4.15 -1.20
C ILE A 89 5.84 -3.55 0.15
N ALA A 90 6.26 -2.29 0.14
CA ALA A 90 6.50 -1.50 1.35
C ALA A 90 5.21 -0.79 1.78
N PHE A 91 4.93 -0.74 3.08
CA PHE A 91 3.76 -0.03 3.63
C PHE A 91 4.00 0.39 5.07
N ALA A 92 3.20 1.35 5.57
CA ALA A 92 3.21 1.73 6.98
C ALA A 92 2.06 1.02 7.70
N SER A 93 2.29 0.52 8.91
CA SER A 93 1.23 -0.09 9.72
C SER A 93 1.46 0.09 11.21
N ASN A 94 0.38 0.23 11.97
CA ASN A 94 0.40 0.35 13.43
C ASN A 94 -0.20 -0.85 14.17
N HIS A 95 -0.30 -2.01 13.51
CA HIS A 95 -0.81 -3.24 14.13
C HIS A 95 -0.03 -3.69 15.37
N GLU A 96 1.24 -3.25 15.53
CA GLU A 96 2.06 -3.49 16.73
C GLU A 96 2.15 -2.27 17.66
N GLY A 97 1.28 -1.26 17.50
CA GLY A 97 1.14 -0.11 18.40
C GLY A 97 1.49 1.24 17.77
N ASN A 98 2.66 1.38 17.15
CA ASN A 98 3.10 2.59 16.44
C ASN A 98 3.21 2.32 14.94
N TYR A 99 3.09 3.38 14.12
CA TYR A 99 3.36 3.24 12.68
C TYR A 99 4.84 3.03 12.44
N ASP A 100 5.16 1.83 11.99
CA ASP A 100 6.45 1.45 11.45
C ASP A 100 6.31 1.04 9.98
N ILE A 101 7.46 0.91 9.33
CA ILE A 101 7.54 0.47 7.94
C ILE A 101 7.71 -1.03 7.88
N TYR A 102 6.92 -1.66 7.02
CA TYR A 102 6.94 -3.10 6.76
C TYR A 102 7.15 -3.37 5.27
N LEU A 103 7.75 -4.52 4.98
CA LEU A 103 7.76 -5.17 3.67
C LEU A 103 6.93 -6.43 3.72
N ILE A 104 6.31 -6.77 2.59
CA ILE A 104 5.66 -8.05 2.38
C ILE A 104 5.83 -8.47 0.93
N GLY A 105 5.92 -9.77 0.69
CA GLY A 105 5.83 -10.33 -0.65
C GLY A 105 4.44 -10.07 -1.26
N PRO A 106 4.34 -9.95 -2.60
CA PRO A 106 3.07 -9.65 -3.25
C PRO A 106 2.04 -10.78 -3.22
N ASP A 107 2.43 -11.96 -2.75
CA ASP A 107 1.58 -13.10 -2.44
C ASP A 107 1.16 -13.16 -0.95
N GLY A 108 1.61 -12.19 -0.14
CA GLY A 108 1.41 -12.14 1.31
C GLY A 108 2.49 -12.84 2.14
N SER A 109 3.56 -13.35 1.52
CA SER A 109 4.66 -14.01 2.23
C SER A 109 5.63 -13.01 2.88
N GLU A 110 6.44 -13.51 3.82
CA GLU A 110 7.62 -12.80 4.36
C GLU A 110 7.37 -11.39 4.91
N LEU A 111 6.28 -11.19 5.66
CA LEU A 111 6.04 -9.93 6.37
C LEU A 111 7.23 -9.59 7.29
N LYS A 112 7.88 -8.46 7.01
CA LYS A 112 9.10 -8.02 7.69
C LYS A 112 9.00 -6.56 8.10
N ARG A 113 9.32 -6.26 9.36
CA ARG A 113 9.48 -4.89 9.85
C ARG A 113 10.85 -4.31 9.46
N LEU A 114 10.88 -3.11 8.91
CA LEU A 114 12.11 -2.41 8.50
C LEU A 114 12.53 -1.30 9.46
N THR A 115 11.58 -0.63 10.12
CA THR A 115 11.90 0.43 11.09
C THR A 115 11.34 0.08 12.46
N GLN A 116 12.03 0.51 13.51
CA GLN A 116 11.56 0.45 14.89
C GLN A 116 11.83 1.80 15.52
N SER A 117 10.82 2.65 15.50
CA SER A 117 10.91 4.03 15.97
C SER A 117 9.89 4.27 17.09
N ALA A 118 10.27 5.08 18.08
CA ALA A 118 9.32 5.53 19.11
C ALA A 118 8.35 6.60 18.57
N GLU A 119 8.64 7.18 17.41
CA GLU A 119 7.84 8.20 16.73
C GLU A 119 7.21 7.66 15.43
N PRO A 120 6.02 8.15 15.02
CA PRO A 120 5.31 7.64 13.85
C PRO A 120 6.03 8.03 12.54
N GLU A 121 6.42 7.05 11.73
CA GLU A 121 7.00 7.27 10.40
C GLU A 121 5.93 7.06 9.31
N LEU A 122 5.25 8.13 8.93
CA LEU A 122 4.15 8.10 7.94
C LEU A 122 4.62 8.25 6.48
N SER A 123 5.94 8.22 6.23
CA SER A 123 6.49 8.42 4.88
C SER A 123 7.67 7.51 4.60
N VAL A 124 7.51 6.68 3.59
CA VAL A 124 8.59 5.93 2.95
C VAL A 124 8.82 6.41 1.53
N SER A 125 10.09 6.54 1.17
CA SER A 125 10.52 6.75 -0.21
C SER A 125 11.84 6.04 -0.47
N TRP A 126 11.96 5.39 -1.63
CA TRP A 126 13.25 4.90 -2.13
C TRP A 126 13.87 5.93 -3.07
N GLY A 127 15.20 6.12 -2.99
CA GLY A 127 15.97 6.95 -3.91
C GLY A 127 17.35 6.34 -4.18
N PRO A 128 17.94 6.53 -5.38
CA PRO A 128 19.26 5.99 -5.69
C PRO A 128 20.36 6.72 -4.90
N LEU A 129 21.36 5.95 -4.43
CA LEU A 129 22.54 6.46 -3.75
C LEU A 129 23.36 7.30 -4.74
N ARG A 130 23.43 8.63 -4.58
CA ARG A 130 24.44 9.43 -5.26
C ARG A 130 25.76 9.26 -4.52
N SER A 131 26.69 8.53 -5.11
CA SER A 131 28.10 8.56 -4.72
C SER A 131 28.62 10.00 -4.91
N ALA A 132 28.98 10.68 -3.83
CA ALA A 132 29.79 11.89 -3.92
C ALA A 132 31.23 11.47 -4.30
N GLY A 133 31.75 12.10 -5.36
CA GLY A 133 33.17 12.05 -5.72
C GLY A 133 33.98 13.11 -5.00
#